data_AF-A0A2H5V1Q9-F1
#
_entry.id   AF-A0A2H5V1Q9-F1
#
_cell.length_a   1.000
_cell.length_b   1.000
_cell.length_c   1.000
_cell.angle_alpha   90.00
_cell.angle_beta   90.00
_cell.angle_gamma   90.00
#
_symmetry.space_group_name_H-M   'P 1'
#
loop_
_entity.id
_entity.type
_entity.pdbx_description
1 polymer ?
#
loop_
_entity_poly.entity_id
_entity_poly.type
_entity_poly.pdbx_seq_one_letter_code
_entity_poly.pdbx_strand_id
1 'polypeptide(L)'
;MMGRGSGVSIGVSDRESSGNSIEAPRILAESGRVKRYVFKPSGRVRWVVVGRERDYLLLPEAPYCSCDDFYFRVLHRQKARCYHLEALEIALREKLYEEIEEEDSWYDRLMSEWTSEQP
;
A
#
# COMPACT_ATOMS: atom_id res chain seq x y z
N MET A 1 43.37 -34.39 16.81
CA MET A 1 42.21 -34.50 15.89
C MET A 1 41.16 -35.33 16.62
N MET A 2 39.95 -34.89 16.97
CA MET A 2 39.10 -33.79 16.53
C MET A 2 38.24 -33.32 17.73
N GLY A 3 37.92 -32.03 17.76
CA GLY A 3 37.17 -31.39 18.84
C GLY A 3 35.69 -31.78 18.89
N ARG A 4 35.12 -31.69 20.08
CA ARG A 4 33.68 -31.76 20.33
C ARG A 4 33.06 -30.42 19.96
N GLY A 5 32.28 -30.40 18.89
CA GLY A 5 31.51 -29.25 18.42
C GLY A 5 30.01 -29.47 18.60
N SER A 6 29.38 -28.42 19.14
CA SER A 6 27.97 -28.05 19.27
C SER A 6 26.89 -28.80 18.46
N GLY A 7 25.74 -28.96 19.10
CA GLY A 7 24.46 -29.24 18.43
C GLY A 7 23.27 -29.01 19.36
N VAL A 8 22.87 -27.76 19.55
CA VAL A 8 21.50 -27.42 19.97
C VAL A 8 20.91 -26.58 18.84
N SER A 9 20.19 -27.24 17.95
CA SER A 9 19.30 -26.58 17.00
C SER A 9 17.88 -26.67 17.56
N ILE A 10 17.41 -25.54 18.06
CA ILE A 10 16.00 -25.31 18.40
C ILE A 10 15.23 -25.42 17.08
N GLY A 11 14.40 -26.44 16.97
CA GLY A 11 13.38 -26.51 15.94
C GLY A 11 12.29 -25.51 16.26
N VAL A 12 12.10 -24.52 15.40
CA VAL A 12 10.80 -23.86 15.26
C VAL A 12 10.27 -24.24 13.89
N SER A 13 9.14 -24.93 13.95
CA SER A 13 8.31 -25.34 12.83
C SER A 13 7.74 -24.11 12.13
N ASP A 14 7.93 -24.02 10.82
CA ASP A 14 7.06 -23.18 9.99
C ASP A 14 6.37 -24.07 8.95
N ARG A 15 5.14 -24.44 9.31
CA ARG A 15 4.11 -24.90 8.38
C ARG A 15 3.49 -23.69 7.70
N GLU A 16 3.27 -23.85 6.39
CA GLU A 16 2.17 -23.27 5.61
C GLU A 16 2.07 -21.74 5.47
N SER A 17 2.24 -21.24 4.25
CA SER A 17 1.10 -20.93 3.37
C SER A 17 1.55 -20.23 2.07
N SER A 18 1.10 -20.82 0.96
CA SER A 18 0.88 -20.22 -0.36
C SER A 18 1.24 -18.73 -0.51
N GLY A 19 2.38 -18.47 -1.15
CA GLY A 19 2.81 -17.12 -1.54
C GLY A 19 1.91 -16.53 -2.61
N ASN A 20 0.86 -15.82 -2.20
CA ASN A 20 0.33 -14.72 -2.98
C ASN A 20 1.43 -13.64 -2.97
N SER A 21 1.96 -13.25 -4.12
CA SER A 21 3.12 -12.36 -4.22
C SER A 21 2.79 -10.98 -3.63
N ILE A 22 3.09 -10.79 -2.34
CA ILE A 22 3.11 -9.50 -1.67
C ILE A 22 4.14 -8.68 -2.43
N GLU A 23 3.70 -7.75 -3.28
CA GLU A 23 4.62 -6.74 -3.79
C GLU A 23 5.14 -5.97 -2.57
N ALA A 24 6.44 -6.09 -2.31
CA ALA A 24 7.04 -5.41 -1.16
C ALA A 24 6.76 -3.90 -1.28
N PRO A 25 6.36 -3.21 -0.20
CA PRO A 25 6.06 -1.77 -0.23
C PRO A 25 7.08 -0.91 -0.98
N ARG A 26 8.36 -1.30 -0.86
CA ARG A 26 9.48 -0.70 -1.58
C ARG A 26 9.31 -0.72 -3.11
N ILE A 27 8.91 -1.85 -3.67
CA ILE A 27 8.73 -2.05 -5.12
C ILE A 27 7.59 -1.16 -5.63
N LEU A 28 6.49 -1.07 -4.88
CA LEU A 28 5.38 -0.17 -5.22
C LEU A 28 5.84 1.30 -5.25
N ALA A 29 6.61 1.73 -4.25
CA ALA A 29 7.14 3.09 -4.19
C ALA A 29 8.09 3.40 -5.36
N GLU A 30 8.96 2.47 -5.75
CA GLU A 30 9.97 2.69 -6.80
C GLU A 30 9.40 2.54 -8.22
N SER A 31 8.27 1.86 -8.40
CA SER A 31 7.70 1.54 -9.72
C SER A 31 6.79 2.62 -10.31
N GLY A 32 6.76 3.82 -9.73
CA GLY A 32 5.90 4.92 -10.20
C GLY A 32 4.41 4.68 -9.95
N ARG A 33 4.06 3.76 -9.04
CA ARG A 33 2.67 3.40 -8.73
C ARG A 33 2.03 4.29 -7.67
N VAL A 34 2.81 5.16 -7.02
CA VAL A 34 2.28 6.15 -6.07
C VAL A 34 2.03 7.45 -6.80
N LYS A 35 0.77 7.88 -6.82
CA LYS A 35 0.29 9.06 -7.56
C LYS A 35 -0.28 10.11 -6.61
N ARG A 36 0.06 11.37 -6.87
CA ARG A 36 -0.47 12.56 -6.21
C ARG A 36 -1.30 13.36 -7.21
N TYR A 37 -2.62 13.22 -7.14
CA TYR A 37 -3.53 14.02 -7.95
C TYR A 37 -3.73 15.39 -7.32
N VAL A 38 -3.58 16.45 -8.12
CA VAL A 38 -3.86 17.84 -7.77
C VAL A 38 -4.95 18.36 -8.70
N PHE A 39 -6.16 18.49 -8.17
CA PHE A 39 -7.29 18.91 -8.97
C PHE A 39 -7.35 20.44 -9.09
N LYS A 40 -7.68 20.95 -10.27
CA LYS A 40 -7.79 22.38 -10.59
C LYS A 40 -9.22 22.73 -11.00
N PRO A 41 -9.70 23.94 -10.64
CA PRO A 41 -8.99 24.98 -9.90
C PRO A 41 -9.00 24.81 -8.37
N SER A 42 -9.73 23.83 -7.80
CA SER A 42 -9.94 23.74 -6.35
C SER A 42 -8.67 23.56 -5.50
N GLY A 43 -7.61 23.00 -6.07
CA GLY A 43 -6.41 22.60 -5.34
C GLY A 43 -6.60 21.36 -4.46
N ARG A 44 -7.68 20.57 -4.65
CA ARG A 44 -7.88 19.31 -3.92
C ARG A 44 -6.74 18.36 -4.22
N VAL A 45 -6.24 17.66 -3.19
CA VAL A 45 -5.19 16.66 -3.34
C VAL A 45 -5.72 15.28 -3.00
N ARG A 46 -5.43 14.28 -3.83
CA ARG A 46 -5.73 12.87 -3.55
C ARG A 46 -4.49 12.01 -3.80
N TRP A 47 -4.30 11.03 -2.93
CA TRP A 47 -3.22 10.05 -3.05
C TRP A 47 -3.78 8.73 -3.50
N VAL A 48 -3.12 8.13 -4.50
CA VAL A 48 -3.53 6.85 -5.08
C VAL A 48 -2.32 5.94 -5.17
N VAL A 49 -2.49 4.68 -4.78
CA VAL A 49 -1.52 3.63 -5.09
C VAL A 49 -2.15 2.70 -6.12
N VAL A 50 -1.54 2.62 -7.29
CA VAL A 50 -1.92 1.70 -8.36
C VAL A 50 -1.58 0.28 -7.93
N GLY A 51 -2.60 -0.51 -7.65
CA GLY A 51 -2.47 -1.91 -7.30
C GLY A 51 -2.50 -2.82 -8.53
N ARG A 52 -2.48 -4.14 -8.29
CA ARG A 52 -2.61 -5.14 -9.36
C ARG A 52 -4.06 -5.27 -9.85
N GLU A 53 -5.02 -5.14 -8.95
CA GLU A 53 -6.44 -5.36 -9.21
C GLU A 53 -7.19 -4.05 -9.46
N ARG A 54 -6.84 -3.00 -8.72
CA ARG A 54 -7.39 -1.66 -8.86
C ARG A 54 -6.48 -0.61 -8.24
N ASP A 55 -6.90 0.64 -8.40
CA ASP A 55 -6.31 1.80 -7.78
C ASP A 55 -6.91 2.05 -6.39
N TYR A 56 -6.05 2.28 -5.41
CA TYR A 56 -6.46 2.47 -4.03
C TYR A 56 -6.30 3.92 -3.62
N LEU A 57 -7.40 4.57 -3.22
CA LEU A 57 -7.36 5.85 -2.54
C LEU A 57 -6.70 5.73 -1.16
N LEU A 58 -5.83 6.69 -0.82
CA LEU A 58 -5.22 6.84 0.50
C LEU A 58 -5.40 8.25 1.06
N LEU A 59 -5.44 8.34 2.39
CA LEU A 59 -5.41 9.60 3.13
C LEU A 59 -4.21 9.58 4.09
N PRO A 60 -3.09 10.25 3.76
CA PRO A 60 -1.89 10.24 4.62
C PRO A 60 -2.15 10.79 6.02
N GLU A 61 -3.03 11.79 6.17
CA GLU A 61 -3.30 12.48 7.44
C GLU A 61 -4.17 11.63 8.38
N ALA A 62 -5.00 10.75 7.81
CA ALA A 62 -5.88 9.85 8.53
C ALA A 62 -5.60 8.44 8.03
N PRO A 63 -4.40 7.86 8.31
CA PRO A 63 -3.70 6.80 7.57
C PRO A 63 -4.62 5.66 7.12
N TYR A 64 -5.33 5.93 6.03
CA TYR A 64 -6.44 5.16 5.50
C TYR A 64 -6.04 4.66 4.13
N CYS A 65 -6.48 3.44 3.82
CA CYS A 65 -6.41 2.90 2.48
C CYS A 65 -7.75 2.22 2.17
N SER A 66 -8.24 2.42 0.95
CA SER A 66 -9.46 1.77 0.45
C SER A 66 -9.32 0.27 0.17
N CYS A 67 -8.16 -0.34 0.43
CA CYS A 67 -7.94 -1.76 0.18
C CYS A 67 -8.57 -2.65 1.27
N ASP A 68 -8.94 -3.86 0.88
CA ASP A 68 -9.60 -4.84 1.75
C ASP A 68 -8.75 -5.20 2.98
N ASP A 69 -7.42 -5.28 2.80
CA ASP A 69 -6.47 -5.52 3.89
C ASP A 69 -6.57 -4.44 4.99
N PHE A 70 -6.82 -3.17 4.62
CA PHE A 70 -7.05 -2.12 5.59
C PHE A 70 -8.38 -2.36 6.33
N TYR A 71 -9.45 -2.63 5.58
CA TYR A 71 -10.78 -2.84 6.15
C TYR A 71 -10.83 -4.06 7.08
N PHE A 72 -10.36 -5.23 6.63
CA PHE A 72 -10.48 -6.48 7.38
C PHE A 72 -9.38 -6.68 8.42
N ARG A 73 -8.15 -6.21 8.17
CA ARG A 73 -7.01 -6.50 9.06
C ARG A 73 -6.58 -5.32 9.90
N VAL A 74 -6.62 -4.09 9.38
CA VAL A 74 -6.16 -2.91 10.12
C VAL A 74 -7.23 -2.41 11.08
N LEU A 75 -8.47 -2.21 10.60
CA LEU A 75 -9.57 -1.75 11.46
C LEU A 75 -9.85 -2.74 12.60
N HIS A 76 -9.73 -4.04 12.34
CA HIS A 76 -9.88 -5.10 13.35
C HIS A 76 -8.60 -5.38 14.17
N ARG A 77 -7.56 -4.54 14.05
CA ARG A 77 -6.30 -4.62 14.82
C ARG A 77 -5.53 -5.94 14.67
N GLN A 78 -5.76 -6.66 13.57
CA GLN A 78 -5.02 -7.86 13.21
C GLN A 78 -3.68 -7.53 12.56
N LYS A 79 -3.55 -6.33 11.97
CA LYS A 79 -2.31 -5.80 11.37
C LYS A 79 -2.21 -4.30 11.65
N ALA A 80 -0.99 -3.78 11.82
CA ALA A 80 -0.79 -2.36 12.10
C ALA A 80 -1.03 -1.45 10.88
N ARG A 81 -0.62 -1.87 9.68
CA ARG A 81 -0.72 -1.11 8.42
C ARG A 81 -0.90 -2.06 7.22
N CYS A 82 -1.53 -1.59 6.15
CA CYS A 82 -1.48 -2.29 4.86
C CYS A 82 -0.20 -1.91 4.10
N TYR A 83 0.23 -2.76 3.16
CA TYR A 83 1.48 -2.51 2.41
C TYR A 83 1.39 -1.26 1.52
N HIS A 84 0.18 -0.83 1.12
CA HIS A 84 -0.03 0.43 0.38
C HIS A 84 0.31 1.68 1.23
N LEU A 85 -0.06 1.68 2.51
CA LEU A 85 0.29 2.77 3.43
C LEU A 85 1.80 2.83 3.67
N GLU A 86 2.44 1.66 3.79
CA GLU A 86 3.90 1.58 3.88
C GLU A 86 4.58 2.09 2.59
N ALA A 87 4.04 1.75 1.42
CA ALA A 87 4.56 2.24 0.13
C ALA A 87 4.42 3.77 0.01
N LEU A 88 3.28 4.33 0.42
CA LEU A 88 3.06 5.77 0.45
C LEU A 88 4.03 6.47 1.40
N GLU A 89 4.27 5.93 2.59
CA GLU A 89 5.23 6.50 3.55
C GLU A 89 6.65 6.56 2.97
N ILE A 90 7.08 5.47 2.32
CA ILE A 90 8.36 5.43 1.61
C ILE A 90 8.40 6.47 0.49
N ALA A 91 7.36 6.53 -0.34
CA ALA A 91 7.25 7.46 -1.46
C ALA A 91 7.27 8.92 -1.02
N LEU A 92 6.57 9.28 0.06
CA LEU A 92 6.58 10.63 0.61
C LEU A 92 7.96 11.02 1.13
N ARG A 93 8.60 10.13 1.89
CA ARG A 93 9.93 10.36 2.47
C ARG A 93 11.01 10.53 1.39
N GLU A 94 10.91 9.76 0.32
CA GLU A 94 11.93 9.71 -0.75
C GLU A 94 11.54 10.49 -2.01
N LYS A 95 10.37 11.14 -2.02
CA LYS A 95 9.78 11.83 -3.19
C LYS A 95 9.64 10.92 -4.42
N LEU A 96 9.22 9.68 -4.19
CA LEU A 96 8.99 8.67 -5.23
C LEU A 96 7.51 8.56 -5.55
N TYR A 97 6.96 9.63 -6.09
CA TYR A 97 5.57 9.66 -6.55
C TYR A 97 5.47 10.52 -7.82
N GLU A 98 4.49 10.19 -8.64
CA GLU A 98 4.13 10.99 -9.80
C GLU A 98 3.09 12.02 -9.38
N GLU A 99 3.30 13.29 -9.74
CA GLU A 99 2.28 14.33 -9.59
C GLU A 99 1.46 14.44 -10.87
N ILE A 100 0.14 14.42 -10.74
CA ILE A 100 -0.81 14.49 -11.84
C ILE A 100 -1.73 15.68 -11.58
N GLU A 101 -1.74 16.64 -12.49
CA GLU A 101 -2.75 17.69 -12.47
C GLU A 101 -3.98 17.22 -13.24
N GLU A 102 -5.17 17.43 -12.67
CA GLU A 102 -6.44 17.00 -13.25
C GLU A 102 -7.51 18.08 -13.05
N GLU A 103 -8.54 18.13 -13.89
CA GLU A 103 -9.65 19.05 -13.70
C GLU A 103 -10.62 18.57 -12.63
N ASP A 104 -11.20 19.50 -11.86
CA ASP A 104 -12.26 19.22 -10.88
C ASP A 104 -13.47 18.49 -11.49
N SER A 105 -13.69 18.63 -12.81
CA SER A 105 -14.74 17.93 -13.55
C SER A 105 -14.60 16.40 -13.52
N TRP A 106 -13.38 15.88 -13.33
CA TRP A 106 -13.09 14.45 -13.21
C TRP A 106 -13.17 13.92 -11.78
N TYR A 107 -13.26 14.80 -10.78
CA TYR A 107 -13.13 14.44 -9.38
C TYR A 107 -14.15 13.38 -8.94
N ASP A 108 -15.43 13.58 -9.23
CA ASP A 108 -16.49 12.66 -8.77
C ASP A 108 -16.36 11.28 -9.44
N ARG A 109 -15.97 11.25 -10.72
CA ARG A 109 -15.73 10.01 -11.45
C ARG A 109 -14.57 9.22 -10.86
N LEU A 110 -13.41 9.86 -10.69
CA LEU A 110 -12.23 9.20 -10.15
C LEU A 110 -12.44 8.74 -8.70
N MET A 111 -13.12 9.55 -7.89
CA MET A 111 -13.50 9.15 -6.54
C MET A 111 -14.40 7.91 -6.54
N SER A 112 -15.39 7.84 -7.45
CA SER A 112 -16.22 6.65 -7.59
C SER A 112 -15.40 5.42 -8.00
N GLU A 113 -14.45 5.57 -8.92
CA GLU A 113 -13.57 4.48 -9.35
C GLU A 113 -12.70 3.97 -8.18
N TRP A 114 -12.10 4.85 -7.38
CA TRP A 114 -11.21 4.46 -6.28
C TRP A 114 -11.93 3.97 -5.02
N THR A 115 -13.22 4.27 -4.85
CA THR A 115 -13.98 3.93 -3.64
C THR A 115 -15.08 2.91 -3.86
N SER A 116 -15.46 2.62 -5.12
CA SER A 116 -16.42 1.58 -5.41
C SER A 116 -15.90 0.21 -4.96
N GLU A 117 -16.71 -0.50 -4.19
CA GLU A 117 -16.57 -1.93 -3.98
C GLU A 117 -16.94 -2.61 -5.32
N GLN A 118 -16.11 -3.54 -5.79
CA GLN A 118 -16.55 -4.40 -6.89
C GLN A 118 -17.61 -5.37 -6.34
N PRO A 119 -18.66 -5.69 -7.11
CA PRO A 119 -19.68 -6.66 -6.72
C PRO A 119 -19.11 -8.07 -6.54
#